data_AF-A0A8J7FHD7-F1
#
_entry.id   AF-A0A8J7FHD7-F1
#
_cell.length_a   1.000
_cell.length_b   1.000
_cell.length_c   1.000
_cell.angle_alpha   90.00
_cell.angle_beta   90.00
_cell.angle_gamma   90.00
#
_symmetry.space_group_name_H-M   'P 1'
#
loop_
_entity.id
_entity.type
_entity.pdbx_description
1 polymer ?
#
loop_
_entity_poly.entity_id
_entity_poly.type
_entity_poly.pdbx_seq_one_letter_code
_entity_poly.pdbx_strand_id
1 'polypeptide(L)'
;MAETSNLDQDILDDLAHYTHHGLQLIGVDENSPPEQIVRSITEYVRELKTRGDVPQEDDVLGLGILLGQQYVRGFAWRWARVVWDGDADNDAIGVLPQDDSLFINPMWWMNDTVSTDRSTNFMLNYNMVAANKIPPATPGEAMGFH
;
A
#
# COMPACT_ATOMS: atom_id res chain seq x y z
N MET A 1 -7.32 -15.29 -14.38
CA MET A 1 -7.48 -15.66 -12.94
C MET A 1 -6.17 -15.29 -12.27
N ALA A 2 -6.20 -14.65 -11.12
CA ALA A 2 -4.98 -14.25 -10.43
C ALA A 2 -4.41 -15.44 -9.64
N GLU A 3 -3.11 -15.65 -9.72
CA GLU A 3 -2.38 -16.59 -8.88
C GLU A 3 -1.66 -15.82 -7.78
N THR A 4 -1.90 -16.17 -6.52
CA THR A 4 -1.27 -15.52 -5.37
C THR A 4 -0.26 -16.45 -4.72
N SER A 5 0.90 -15.92 -4.35
CA SER A 5 1.93 -16.66 -3.62
C SER A 5 2.53 -15.84 -2.48
N ASN A 6 3.04 -16.54 -1.47
CA ASN A 6 3.73 -15.92 -0.36
C ASN A 6 5.07 -15.32 -0.83
N LEU A 7 5.48 -14.26 -0.16
CA LEU A 7 6.79 -13.64 -0.38
C LEU A 7 7.88 -14.45 0.31
N ASP A 8 9.09 -14.42 -0.27
CA ASP A 8 10.28 -14.98 0.35
C ASP A 8 10.79 -14.08 1.49
N GLN A 9 11.75 -14.59 2.28
CA GLN A 9 12.25 -13.89 3.45
C GLN A 9 13.00 -12.61 3.08
N ASP A 10 13.74 -12.62 1.98
CA ASP A 10 14.51 -11.46 1.53
C ASP A 10 13.58 -10.28 1.21
N ILE A 11 12.47 -10.52 0.51
CA ILE A 11 11.46 -9.48 0.24
C ILE A 11 10.78 -9.03 1.55
N LEU A 12 10.50 -9.93 2.48
CA LEU A 12 9.90 -9.56 3.77
C LEU A 12 10.83 -8.66 4.60
N ASP A 13 12.14 -8.93 4.55
CA ASP A 13 13.15 -8.12 5.22
C ASP A 13 13.25 -6.72 4.59
N ASP A 14 13.20 -6.63 3.25
CA ASP A 14 13.13 -5.35 2.53
C ASP A 14 11.87 -4.55 2.89
N LEU A 15 10.70 -5.21 2.93
CA LEU A 15 9.45 -4.57 3.35
C LEU A 15 9.55 -4.01 4.78
N ALA A 16 10.19 -4.74 5.69
CA ALA A 16 10.41 -4.26 7.06
C ALA A 16 11.36 -3.06 7.10
N HIS A 17 12.45 -3.10 6.32
CA HIS A 17 13.40 -2.00 6.20
C HIS A 17 12.72 -0.71 5.70
N TYR A 18 11.98 -0.79 4.59
CA TYR A 18 11.29 0.36 4.01
C TYR A 18 10.10 0.83 4.86
N THR A 19 9.44 -0.06 5.61
CA THR A 19 8.45 0.34 6.61
C THR A 19 9.10 1.26 7.66
N HIS A 20 10.28 0.90 8.15
CA HIS A 20 11.02 1.74 9.11
C HIS A 20 11.44 3.07 8.50
N HIS A 21 11.95 3.06 7.26
CA HIS A 21 12.29 4.29 6.52
C HIS A 21 11.08 5.24 6.41
N GLY A 22 9.92 4.73 5.99
CA GLY A 22 8.70 5.52 5.88
C GLY A 22 8.26 6.14 7.21
N LEU A 23 8.40 5.42 8.33
CA LEU A 23 8.06 5.92 9.68
C LEU A 23 8.98 7.07 10.09
N GLN A 24 10.29 6.94 9.83
CA GLN A 24 11.26 8.00 10.09
C GLN A 24 10.96 9.25 9.26
N LEU A 25 10.59 9.07 7.99
CA LEU A 25 10.28 10.17 7.08
C LEU A 25 9.09 11.01 7.55
N ILE A 26 8.02 10.37 8.03
CA ILE A 26 6.82 11.06 8.53
C ILE A 26 6.89 11.42 10.03
N GLY A 27 7.92 10.97 10.74
CA GLY A 27 8.13 11.25 12.16
C GLY A 27 7.08 10.65 13.10
N VAL A 28 6.60 9.44 12.80
CA VAL A 28 5.55 8.75 13.58
C VAL A 28 6.09 7.47 14.22
N ASP A 29 5.65 7.18 15.45
CA ASP A 29 6.01 5.95 16.17
C ASP A 29 5.35 4.72 15.52
N GLU A 30 6.11 3.63 15.37
CA GLU A 30 5.64 2.38 14.76
C GLU A 30 4.39 1.79 15.46
N ASN A 31 4.26 2.01 16.77
CA ASN A 31 3.15 1.52 17.58
C ASN A 31 1.92 2.42 17.52
N SER A 32 1.98 3.52 16.77
CA SER A 32 0.80 4.34 16.50
C SER A 32 -0.30 3.50 15.83
N PRO A 33 -1.59 3.80 16.10
CA PRO A 33 -2.70 3.14 15.44
C PRO A 33 -2.57 3.24 13.90
N PRO A 34 -2.89 2.17 13.15
CA PRO A 34 -2.77 2.17 11.70
C PRO A 34 -3.47 3.35 11.02
N GLU A 35 -4.68 3.73 11.47
CA GLU A 35 -5.43 4.87 10.94
C GLU A 35 -4.71 6.22 11.14
N GLN A 36 -3.94 6.36 12.24
CA GLN A 36 -3.14 7.55 12.49
C GLN A 36 -1.96 7.61 11.52
N ILE A 37 -1.29 6.49 11.27
CA ILE A 37 -0.17 6.43 10.32
C ILE A 37 -0.66 6.76 8.90
N VAL A 38 -1.78 6.17 8.46
CA VAL A 38 -2.35 6.47 7.13
C VAL A 38 -2.72 7.95 6.99
N ARG A 39 -3.28 8.56 8.05
CA ARG A 39 -3.54 10.00 8.06
C ARG A 39 -2.24 10.80 7.91
N SER A 40 -1.20 10.47 8.66
CA SER A 40 0.10 11.16 8.58
C SER A 40 0.75 11.02 7.20
N ILE A 41 0.68 9.84 6.57
CA ILE A 41 1.12 9.65 5.17
C ILE A 41 0.32 10.55 4.22
N THR A 42 -1.00 10.59 4.39
CA THR A 42 -1.91 11.41 3.55
C THR A 42 -1.57 12.89 3.67
N GLU A 43 -1.34 13.39 4.88
CA GLU A 43 -0.98 14.78 5.14
C GLU A 43 0.41 15.11 4.57
N TYR A 44 1.41 14.26 4.83
CA TYR A 44 2.76 14.41 4.31
C TYR A 44 2.78 14.54 2.78
N VAL A 45 2.08 13.64 2.07
CA VAL A 45 2.04 13.66 0.61
C VAL A 45 1.29 14.89 0.08
N ARG A 46 0.23 15.35 0.75
CA ARG A 46 -0.47 16.60 0.36
C ARG A 46 0.43 17.81 0.50
N GLU A 47 1.19 17.90 1.59
CA GLU A 47 2.13 18.99 1.81
C GLU A 47 3.27 18.98 0.79
N LEU A 48 3.83 17.80 0.53
CA LEU A 48 4.85 17.58 -0.51
C LEU A 48 4.40 18.11 -1.87
N LYS A 49 3.18 17.74 -2.28
CA LYS A 49 2.58 18.23 -3.54
C LYS A 49 2.32 19.73 -3.53
N THR A 50 1.88 20.27 -2.38
CA THR A 50 1.64 21.72 -2.23
C THR A 50 2.91 22.53 -2.38
N ARG A 51 4.05 22.01 -1.89
CA ARG A 51 5.36 22.65 -2.04
C ARG A 51 5.96 22.47 -3.43
N GLY A 52 5.48 21.49 -4.20
CA GLY A 52 6.03 21.12 -5.50
C GLY A 52 7.37 20.38 -5.39
N ASP A 53 7.61 19.74 -4.25
CA ASP A 53 8.84 18.97 -4.02
C ASP A 53 8.81 17.67 -4.82
N VAL A 54 9.97 17.27 -5.34
CA VAL A 54 10.14 15.96 -5.98
C VAL A 54 10.74 15.01 -4.93
N PRO A 55 10.02 13.98 -4.48
CA PRO A 55 10.51 13.03 -3.49
C PRO A 55 11.62 12.16 -4.08
N GLN A 56 12.51 11.66 -3.23
CA GLN A 56 13.48 10.64 -3.62
C GLN A 56 12.77 9.30 -3.84
N GLU A 57 13.34 8.45 -4.69
CA GLU A 57 12.75 7.15 -5.02
C GLU A 57 12.54 6.27 -3.78
N ASP A 58 13.55 6.21 -2.89
CA ASP A 58 13.46 5.46 -1.63
C ASP A 58 12.38 6.02 -0.68
N ASP A 59 12.12 7.33 -0.70
CA ASP A 59 11.05 7.94 0.09
C ASP A 59 9.68 7.52 -0.42
N VAL A 60 9.48 7.54 -1.75
CA VAL A 60 8.24 7.08 -2.39
C VAL A 60 8.01 5.60 -2.09
N LEU A 61 9.05 4.78 -2.22
CA LEU A 61 9.01 3.36 -1.94
C LEU A 61 8.68 3.09 -0.46
N GLY A 62 9.37 3.76 0.46
CA GLY A 62 9.13 3.67 1.91
C GLY A 62 7.72 4.08 2.32
N LEU A 63 7.20 5.18 1.77
CA LEU A 63 5.82 5.62 2.03
C LEU A 63 4.78 4.63 1.48
N GLY A 64 5.00 4.09 0.28
CA GLY A 64 4.13 3.07 -0.30
C GLY A 64 4.11 1.79 0.52
N ILE A 65 5.28 1.28 0.91
CA ILE A 65 5.39 0.08 1.75
C ILE A 65 4.76 0.31 3.12
N LEU A 66 5.04 1.45 3.76
CA LEU A 66 4.43 1.80 5.05
C LEU A 66 2.89 1.88 4.96
N LEU A 67 2.36 2.43 3.86
CA LEU A 67 0.93 2.48 3.61
C LEU A 67 0.33 1.07 3.52
N GLY A 68 0.94 0.17 2.74
CA GLY A 68 0.52 -1.23 2.64
C GLY A 68 0.52 -1.94 4.00
N GLN A 69 1.54 -1.69 4.81
CA GLN A 69 1.67 -2.28 6.14
C GLN A 69 0.51 -1.91 7.08
N GLN A 70 -0.14 -0.77 6.88
CA GLN A 70 -1.31 -0.41 7.69
C GLN A 70 -2.56 -1.21 7.35
N TYR A 71 -2.70 -1.71 6.12
CA TYR A 71 -3.78 -2.65 5.77
C TYR A 71 -3.53 -4.01 6.42
N VAL A 72 -2.28 -4.48 6.41
CA VAL A 72 -1.87 -5.71 7.09
C VAL A 72 -2.17 -5.63 8.59
N ARG A 73 -1.70 -4.57 9.26
CA ARG A 73 -1.90 -4.36 10.71
C ARG A 73 -3.35 -4.10 11.09
N GLY A 74 -4.07 -3.30 10.30
CA GLY A 74 -5.42 -2.85 10.64
C GLY A 74 -6.51 -3.88 10.35
N PHE A 75 -6.31 -4.74 9.34
CA PHE A 75 -7.38 -5.58 8.80
C PHE A 75 -6.99 -7.06 8.68
N ALA A 76 -5.82 -7.46 9.19
CA ALA A 76 -5.27 -8.81 9.02
C ALA A 76 -5.16 -9.23 7.55
N TRP A 77 -4.87 -8.27 6.67
CA TRP A 77 -4.49 -8.54 5.28
C TRP A 77 -3.07 -9.11 5.24
N ARG A 78 -2.63 -9.54 4.06
CA ARG A 78 -1.27 -10.10 3.87
C ARG A 78 -0.60 -9.50 2.65
N TRP A 79 0.72 -9.41 2.71
CA TRP A 79 1.54 -9.19 1.53
C TRP A 79 1.59 -10.48 0.69
N ALA A 80 1.51 -10.34 -0.64
CA ALA A 80 1.64 -11.44 -1.57
C ALA A 80 2.22 -10.97 -2.90
N ARG A 81 2.80 -11.91 -3.65
CA ARG A 81 3.02 -11.76 -5.08
C ARG A 81 1.76 -12.20 -5.80
N VAL A 82 1.32 -11.40 -6.77
CA VAL A 82 0.15 -11.68 -7.61
C VAL A 82 0.61 -11.73 -9.06
N VAL A 83 0.21 -12.79 -9.77
CA VAL A 83 0.46 -12.98 -11.20
C VAL A 83 -0.89 -13.02 -11.91
N TRP A 84 -1.07 -12.18 -12.93
CA TRP A 84 -2.29 -12.21 -13.75
C TRP A 84 -2.06 -13.04 -15.02
N ASP A 85 -3.08 -13.81 -15.38
CA ASP A 85 -3.16 -14.58 -16.63
C ASP A 85 -1.98 -15.53 -16.89
N GLY A 86 -1.30 -15.96 -15.83
CA GLY A 86 -0.16 -16.89 -15.88
C GLY A 86 1.11 -16.29 -16.48
N ASP A 87 1.15 -14.98 -16.68
CA ASP A 87 2.30 -14.27 -17.22
C ASP A 87 3.18 -13.74 -16.09
N ALA A 88 4.28 -14.45 -15.83
CA ALA A 88 5.23 -14.12 -14.77
C ALA A 88 5.91 -12.76 -14.97
N ASP A 89 5.92 -12.21 -16.19
CA ASP A 89 6.45 -10.87 -16.46
C ASP A 89 5.46 -9.76 -16.06
N ASN A 90 4.21 -10.13 -15.74
CA ASN A 90 3.16 -9.25 -15.25
C ASN A 90 2.86 -9.51 -13.75
N ASP A 91 3.88 -9.81 -12.95
CA ASP A 91 3.71 -9.95 -11.51
C ASP A 91 3.71 -8.60 -10.77
N ALA A 92 3.08 -8.57 -9.59
CA ALA A 92 3.17 -7.44 -8.69
C ALA A 92 3.16 -7.90 -7.23
N ILE A 93 3.89 -7.17 -6.39
CA ILE A 93 3.82 -7.30 -4.94
C ILE A 93 2.80 -6.31 -4.41
N GLY A 94 1.87 -6.78 -3.59
CA GLY A 94 0.85 -5.93 -2.98
C GLY A 94 0.20 -6.57 -1.76
N VAL A 95 -0.86 -5.93 -1.28
CA VAL A 95 -1.61 -6.38 -0.10
C VAL A 95 -3.01 -6.84 -0.49
N LEU A 96 -3.44 -7.96 0.08
CA LEU A 96 -4.72 -8.59 -0.18
C LEU A 96 -5.42 -9.04 1.11
N PRO A 97 -6.77 -9.04 1.16
CA PRO A 97 -7.53 -9.75 2.19
C PRO A 97 -7.31 -11.27 2.09
N GLN A 98 -7.75 -12.00 3.11
CA GLN A 98 -7.54 -13.46 3.19
C GLN A 98 -8.26 -14.28 2.11
N ASP A 99 -9.29 -13.72 1.48
CA ASP A 99 -10.03 -14.36 0.39
C ASP A 99 -9.52 -13.94 -1.00
N ASP A 100 -8.43 -13.18 -1.06
CA ASP A 100 -7.80 -12.68 -2.29
C ASP A 100 -8.77 -11.93 -3.22
N SER A 101 -9.85 -11.37 -2.66
CA SER A 101 -10.88 -10.68 -3.46
C SER A 101 -10.39 -9.34 -4.01
N LEU A 102 -9.58 -8.62 -3.23
CA LEU A 102 -9.04 -7.30 -3.57
C LEU A 102 -7.51 -7.33 -3.64
N PHE A 103 -6.97 -6.35 -4.34
CA PHE A 103 -5.55 -6.13 -4.46
C PHE A 103 -5.22 -4.63 -4.41
N ILE A 104 -4.26 -4.28 -3.56
CA ILE A 104 -3.65 -2.95 -3.53
C ILE A 104 -2.16 -3.11 -3.85
N ASN A 105 -1.68 -2.38 -4.87
CA ASN A 105 -0.26 -2.17 -5.09
C ASN A 105 0.11 -0.80 -4.49
N PRO A 106 0.53 -0.75 -3.21
CA PRO A 106 0.69 0.52 -2.52
C PRO A 106 1.96 1.27 -2.98
N MET A 107 2.95 0.57 -3.52
CA MET A 107 4.17 1.16 -4.09
C MET A 107 3.84 1.91 -5.38
N TRP A 108 3.14 1.26 -6.31
CA TRP A 108 2.66 1.90 -7.53
C TRP A 108 1.70 3.05 -7.22
N TRP A 109 0.76 2.85 -6.29
CA TRP A 109 -0.22 3.87 -5.93
C TRP A 109 0.43 5.12 -5.32
N MET A 110 1.43 4.94 -4.44
CA MET A 110 2.21 6.05 -3.90
C MET A 110 2.92 6.81 -5.02
N ASN A 111 3.64 6.08 -5.90
CA ASN A 111 4.36 6.67 -7.02
C ASN A 111 3.45 7.46 -7.97
N ASP A 112 2.31 6.88 -8.37
CA ASP A 112 1.32 7.55 -9.21
C ASP A 112 0.73 8.79 -8.51
N THR A 113 0.48 8.72 -7.20
CA THR A 113 -0.07 9.84 -6.43
C THR A 113 0.90 11.02 -6.33
N VAL A 114 2.19 10.77 -6.12
CA VAL A 114 3.20 11.85 -6.02
C VAL A 114 3.61 12.40 -7.39
N SER A 115 3.53 11.57 -8.44
CA SER A 115 4.00 11.93 -9.80
C SER A 115 2.93 12.59 -10.67
N THR A 116 1.67 12.63 -10.21
CA THR A 116 0.54 13.17 -10.99
C THR A 116 -0.30 14.14 -10.17
N ASP A 117 -1.27 14.82 -10.80
CA ASP A 117 -2.23 15.70 -10.11
C ASP A 117 -3.36 14.93 -9.40
N ARG A 118 -3.30 13.58 -9.32
CA ARG A 118 -4.32 12.79 -8.63
C ARG A 118 -4.46 13.18 -7.16
N SER A 119 -5.69 13.11 -6.66
CA SER A 119 -5.99 13.40 -5.26
C SER A 119 -5.37 12.36 -4.32
N THR A 120 -4.75 12.82 -3.24
CA THR A 120 -4.23 11.96 -2.17
C THR A 120 -5.39 11.40 -1.33
N ASN A 121 -5.83 10.19 -1.70
CA ASN A 121 -7.02 9.51 -1.18
C ASN A 121 -6.73 8.31 -0.26
N PHE A 122 -5.48 8.15 0.22
CA PHE A 122 -5.08 7.01 1.06
C PHE A 122 -6.01 6.81 2.27
N MET A 123 -6.28 7.88 3.02
CA MET A 123 -7.19 7.84 4.16
C MET A 123 -8.64 7.52 3.77
N LEU A 124 -9.11 7.96 2.60
CA LEU A 124 -10.46 7.64 2.14
C LEU A 124 -10.59 6.13 1.86
N ASN A 125 -9.65 5.55 1.12
CA ASN A 125 -9.63 4.12 0.81
C ASN A 125 -9.55 3.28 2.10
N TYR A 126 -8.65 3.64 3.01
CA TYR A 126 -8.52 2.96 4.31
C TYR A 126 -9.83 2.96 5.10
N ASN A 127 -10.52 4.11 5.15
CA ASN A 127 -11.83 4.22 5.79
C ASN A 127 -12.92 3.39 5.10
N MET A 128 -12.86 3.22 3.79
CA MET A 128 -13.77 2.34 3.06
C MET A 128 -13.57 0.88 3.45
N VAL A 129 -12.31 0.42 3.57
CA VAL A 129 -12.00 -0.94 4.07
C VAL A 129 -12.50 -1.10 5.51
N ALA A 130 -12.18 -0.15 6.39
CA ALA A 130 -12.60 -0.19 7.79
C ALA A 130 -14.12 -0.23 7.98
N ALA A 131 -14.87 0.44 7.08
CA ALA A 131 -16.32 0.45 7.09
C ALA A 131 -16.97 -0.72 6.34
N ASN A 132 -16.18 -1.66 5.81
CA ASN A 132 -16.62 -2.72 4.89
C ASN A 132 -17.43 -2.19 3.70
N LYS A 133 -17.04 -1.01 3.19
CA LYS A 133 -17.62 -0.32 2.03
C LYS A 133 -16.71 -0.47 0.82
N ILE A 134 -16.25 -1.69 0.59
CA ILE A 134 -15.42 -2.05 -0.56
C ILE A 134 -16.29 -2.39 -1.78
N PRO A 135 -15.77 -2.22 -3.02
CA PRO A 135 -16.46 -2.67 -4.22
C PRO A 135 -16.81 -4.17 -4.14
N PRO A 136 -17.93 -4.61 -4.74
CA PRO A 136 -18.20 -6.04 -4.88
C PRO A 136 -17.07 -6.71 -5.65
N ALA A 137 -16.42 -7.70 -5.02
CA ALA A 137 -15.34 -8.47 -5.62
C ALA A 137 -15.55 -9.97 -5.37
N THR A 138 -15.08 -10.79 -6.30
CA THR A 138 -15.16 -12.25 -6.18
C THR A 138 -13.91 -12.77 -5.46
N PRO A 139 -14.02 -13.79 -4.58
CA PRO A 139 -12.84 -14.44 -4.00
C PRO A 139 -11.85 -14.91 -5.10
N GLY A 140 -10.56 -14.65 -4.91
CA GLY A 140 -9.49 -14.99 -5.86
C GLY A 140 -9.41 -14.09 -7.11
N GLU A 141 -10.20 -13.02 -7.19
CA GLU A 141 -10.17 -12.10 -8.34
C GLU A 141 -8.95 -11.16 -8.30
N ALA A 142 -8.44 -10.84 -7.11
CA ALA A 142 -7.40 -9.84 -6.89
C ALA A 142 -7.70 -8.51 -7.61
N MET A 143 -8.92 -8.00 -7.45
CA MET A 143 -9.37 -6.77 -8.09
C MET A 143 -8.63 -5.54 -7.56
N GLY A 144 -8.07 -4.72 -8.46
CA GLY A 144 -7.37 -3.48 -8.11
C GLY A 144 -8.25 -2.50 -7.32
N PHE A 145 -7.77 -2.02 -6.18
CA PHE A 145 -8.52 -1.13 -5.28
C PHE A 145 -7.67 -0.01 -4.66
N HIS A 146 -7.50 1.12 -5.36
CA HIS A 146 -6.67 2.25 -4.91
C HIS A 146 -7.13 3.58 -5.51
#